data_AF-A0A7J7VIQ4-F1
#
_entry.id   AF-A0A7J7VIQ4-F1
#
_cell.length_a   1.000
_cell.length_b   1.000
_cell.length_c   1.000
_cell.angle_alpha   90.00
_cell.angle_beta   90.00
_cell.angle_gamma   90.00
#
_symmetry.space_group_name_H-M   'P 1'
#
loop_
_entity.id
_entity.type
_entity.pdbx_description
1 polymer ?
#
loop_
_entity_poly.entity_id
_entity_poly.type
_entity_poly.pdbx_seq_one_letter_code
_entity_poly.pdbx_strand_id
1 'polypeptide(L)' 'MAGGQDLFDAIVMADNRFHGEGYQEGYEEGSSLGVIEGRQHGTVYGAKIGSEIGCYQGFAFAWRCLLHSRATEEDSFVHY' A
#
# COMPACT_ATOMS: atom_id res chain seq x y z
N MET A 1 47.14 -32.11 -0.68
CA MET A 1 47.44 -30.80 -0.09
C MET A 1 46.25 -30.44 0.79
N ALA A 2 46.30 -30.74 2.08
CA ALA A 2 45.28 -30.29 3.01
C ALA A 2 45.47 -28.78 3.15
N GLY A 3 44.72 -28.01 2.35
CA GLY A 3 44.64 -26.56 2.47
C GLY A 3 44.00 -26.25 3.80
N GLY A 4 44.83 -26.17 4.84
CA GLY A 4 44.42 -25.70 6.14
C GLY A 4 43.88 -24.30 5.95
N GLN A 5 42.58 -24.13 6.18
CA GLN A 5 42.02 -22.83 6.48
C GLN A 5 42.78 -22.34 7.72
N ASP A 6 43.72 -21.41 7.51
CA ASP A 6 44.58 -20.93 8.57
C ASP A 6 43.70 -20.28 9.64
N LEU A 7 43.93 -20.62 10.91
CA LEU A 7 43.08 -20.24 12.04
C LEU A 7 42.89 -18.71 12.13
N PHE A 8 43.87 -17.97 11.61
CA PHE A 8 43.88 -16.51 11.57
C PHE A 8 43.30 -15.92 10.27
N ASP A 9 43.04 -16.72 9.24
CA ASP A 9 42.49 -16.26 7.94
C ASP A 9 41.05 -15.72 8.09
N ALA A 10 40.30 -16.27 9.05
CA ALA A 10 38.99 -15.75 9.43
C ALA A 10 39.07 -14.35 10.07
N ILE A 11 40.14 -14.07 10.84
CA ILE A 11 40.34 -12.79 11.52
C ILE A 11 40.91 -11.76 10.53
N VAL A 12 41.91 -12.15 9.72
CA VAL A 12 42.55 -11.28 8.73
C VAL A 12 41.58 -10.88 7.63
N MET A 13 40.72 -11.80 7.19
CA MET A 13 39.72 -11.53 6.15
C MET A 13 38.38 -11.05 6.70
N ALA A 14 38.25 -10.83 8.02
CA ALA A 14 37.01 -10.41 8.66
C ALA A 14 36.47 -9.10 8.03
N ASP A 15 37.33 -8.09 7.91
CA ASP A 15 36.99 -6.78 7.32
C ASP A 15 36.44 -6.94 5.89
N ASN A 16 37.11 -7.77 5.09
CA ASN A 16 36.72 -8.03 3.70
C ASN A 16 35.40 -8.81 3.56
N ARG A 17 35.05 -9.66 4.54
CA ARG A 17 33.76 -10.38 4.59
C ARG A 17 32.63 -9.43 5.01
N PHE A 18 32.85 -8.66 6.09
CA PHE A 18 31.85 -7.74 6.61
C PHE A 18 31.57 -6.54 5.68
N HIS A 19 32.53 -6.14 4.84
CA HIS A 19 32.35 -5.05 3.88
C HIS A 19 31.26 -5.32 2.83
N GLY A 20 31.13 -6.56 2.35
CA GLY A 20 30.09 -6.93 1.38
C GLY A 20 28.81 -7.40 2.05
N GLU A 21 28.93 -8.16 3.13
CA GLU A 21 27.81 -8.77 3.84
C GLU A 21 26.90 -7.74 4.50
N GLY A 22 27.46 -6.71 5.15
CA GLY A 22 26.65 -5.67 5.80
C GLY A 22 25.86 -4.81 4.82
N TYR A 23 26.42 -4.53 3.63
CA TYR A 23 25.69 -3.83 2.57
C TYR A 23 24.55 -4.70 2.02
N GLN A 24 24.82 -5.98 1.76
CA GLN A 24 23.82 -6.91 1.23
C GLN A 24 22.66 -7.09 2.22
N GLU A 25 22.96 -7.29 3.51
CA GLU A 25 21.96 -7.42 4.58
C GLU A 25 21.11 -6.16 4.69
N GLY A 26 21.75 -4.98 4.78
CA GLY A 26 21.03 -3.71 4.83
C GLY A 26 20.18 -3.42 3.59
N TYR A 27 20.65 -3.84 2.41
CA TYR A 27 19.89 -3.71 1.16
C TYR A 27 18.67 -4.63 1.12
N GLU A 28 18.84 -5.91 1.48
CA GLU A 28 17.74 -6.88 1.52
C GLU A 28 16.68 -6.49 2.56
N GLU A 29 17.11 -6.12 3.76
CA GLU A 29 16.21 -5.69 4.83
C GLU A 29 15.47 -4.40 4.45
N GLY A 30 16.19 -3.38 3.98
CA GLY A 30 15.60 -2.12 3.54
C GLY A 30 14.62 -2.29 2.37
N SER A 31 14.95 -3.14 1.40
CA SER A 31 14.07 -3.46 0.27
C SER A 31 12.80 -4.17 0.73
N SER A 32 12.93 -5.16 1.63
CA SER A 32 11.78 -5.90 2.19
C SER A 32 10.84 -4.97 2.95
N LEU A 33 11.40 -4.17 3.87
CA LEU A 33 10.65 -3.20 4.67
C LEU A 33 9.94 -2.17 3.80
N GLY A 34 10.63 -1.60 2.81
CA GLY A 34 10.04 -0.62 1.91
C GLY A 34 8.82 -1.14 1.14
N VAL A 35 8.84 -2.40 0.70
CA VAL A 35 7.69 -3.03 0.01
C VAL A 35 6.52 -3.24 0.98
N ILE A 36 6.80 -3.72 2.20
CA ILE A 36 5.76 -3.98 3.21
C ILE A 36 5.08 -2.68 3.62
N GLU A 37 5.85 -1.66 4.00
CA GLU A 37 5.34 -0.36 4.41
C GLU A 37 4.57 0.29 3.26
N GLY A 38 5.14 0.35 2.06
CA GLY A 38 4.48 0.92 0.88
C GLY A 38 3.12 0.29 0.61
N ARG A 39 3.02 -1.05 0.69
CA ARG A 39 1.75 -1.77 0.53
C ARG A 39 0.75 -1.44 1.64
N GLN A 40 1.17 -1.47 2.90
CA GLN A 40 0.30 -1.20 4.05
C GLN A 40 -0.25 0.23 3.99
N HIS A 41 0.63 1.21 3.77
CA HIS A 41 0.25 2.61 3.61
C HIS A 41 -0.72 2.80 2.44
N GLY A 42 -0.41 2.24 1.27
CA GLY A 42 -1.28 2.32 0.10
C GLY A 42 -2.66 1.71 0.34
N THR A 43 -2.73 0.58 1.04
CA THR A 43 -3.98 -0.12 1.33
C THR A 43 -4.87 0.68 2.27
N VAL A 44 -4.32 1.17 3.38
CA VAL A 44 -5.08 1.93 4.39
C VAL A 44 -5.56 3.26 3.80
N TYR A 45 -4.69 4.00 3.11
CA TYR A 45 -5.07 5.29 2.52
C TYR A 45 -6.02 5.13 1.34
N GLY A 46 -5.79 4.14 0.48
CA GLY A 46 -6.67 3.83 -0.64
C GLY A 46 -8.08 3.45 -0.18
N ALA A 47 -8.19 2.60 0.85
CA ALA A 47 -9.48 2.24 1.43
C ALA A 47 -10.21 3.44 2.03
N LYS A 48 -9.49 4.33 2.74
CA LYS A 48 -10.06 5.54 3.33
C LYS A 48 -10.65 6.47 2.25
N ILE A 49 -9.86 6.80 1.23
CA ILE A 49 -10.30 7.67 0.12
C ILE A 49 -11.46 7.03 -0.65
N GLY A 50 -11.36 5.73 -0.96
CA GLY A 50 -12.42 5.00 -1.66
C GLY A 50 -13.75 5.01 -0.90
N SER A 51 -13.71 4.83 0.42
CA SER A 51 -14.89 4.90 1.29
C SER A 51 -15.54 6.29 1.28
N GLU A 52 -14.73 7.35 1.37
CA GLU A 52 -15.20 8.74 1.34
C GLU A 52 -15.86 9.08 0.00
N ILE A 53 -15.23 8.73 -1.12
CA ILE A 53 -15.80 8.92 -2.47
C ILE A 53 -17.12 8.15 -2.60
N GLY A 54 -17.14 6.88 -2.18
CA GLY A 54 -18.35 6.05 -2.25
C GLY A 54 -19.51 6.62 -1.44
N CYS A 55 -19.23 7.15 -0.25
CA CYS A 55 -20.24 7.80 0.60
C CYS A 55 -20.86 9.02 -0.11
N TYR A 56 -20.02 9.93 -0.64
CA TYR A 56 -20.51 11.11 -1.34
C TYR A 56 -21.27 10.77 -2.62
N GLN A 57 -20.78 9.78 -3.38
CA GLN A 57 -21.46 9.31 -4.58
C GLN A 57 -22.84 8.71 -4.25
N GLY A 58 -22.92 7.90 -3.20
CA GLY A 58 -24.18 7.32 -2.72
C GLY A 58 -25.18 8.40 -2.29
N PHE A 59 -24.72 9.39 -1.52
CA PHE A 59 -25.54 10.52 -1.11
C PHE A 59 -26.06 11.32 -2.32
N ALA A 60 -25.18 11.71 -3.24
CA ALA A 60 -25.56 12.44 -4.44
C ALA A 60 -26.54 11.63 -5.33
N PHE A 61 -26.37 10.30 -5.39
CA PHE A 61 -27.31 9.43 -6.09
C PHE A 61 -28.68 9.39 -5.42
N ALA A 62 -28.73 9.21 -4.09
CA ALA A 62 -29.98 9.19 -3.34
C ALA A 62 -30.78 10.50 -3.51
N TRP A 63 -30.10 11.64 -3.39
CA TRP A 63 -30.76 12.95 -3.60
C TRP A 63 -31.24 13.16 -5.03
N ARG A 64 -30.48 12.72 -6.03
CA ARG A 64 -30.96 12.75 -7.42
C ARG A 64 -32.23 11.91 -7.57
N CYS A 65 -32.27 10.69 -7.03
CA CYS A 65 -33.46 9.85 -7.10
C CYS A 65 -34.67 10.49 -6.41
N LEU A 66 -34.49 11.07 -5.21
CA LEU A 66 -35.56 11.77 -4.49
C LEU A 66 -36.11 12.98 -5.26
N LEU A 67 -35.22 13.77 -5.87
CA LEU A 67 -35.62 14.93 -6.67
C LEU A 67 -36.33 14.52 -7.97
N HIS A 68 -35.85 13.47 -8.64
CA HIS A 68 -36.51 12.95 -9.84
C HIS A 68 -37.86 12.32 -9.53
N SER A 69 -38.01 11.60 -8.41
CA SER A 69 -39.31 11.01 -8.04
C SER A 69 -40.35 12.09 -7.70
N ARG A 70 -39.94 13.19 -7.04
CA ARG A 70 -40.82 14.34 -6.80
C ARG A 70 -41.23 15.04 -8.10
N ALA A 71 -40.32 15.19 -9.06
CA ALA A 71 -40.65 15.79 -10.35
C ALA A 71 -41.69 14.96 -11.12
N THR A 72 -41.62 13.63 -11.04
CA THR A 72 -42.60 12.74 -11.69
C THR A 72 -43.97 12.68 -11.01
N GLU A 73 -44.04 12.95 -9.69
CA GLU A 73 -45.31 13.02 -8.95
C GLU A 73 -46.08 14.33 -9.23
N GLU A 74 -45.40 15.46 -9.41
CA GLU A 74 -46.09 16.71 -9.81
C GLU A 74 -46.62 16.64 -11.25
N ASP A 75 -45.87 16.07 -12.19
CA ASP A 75 -46.30 15.97 -13.60
C ASP A 75 -47.52 15.06 -13.78
N SER A 76 -47.69 14.07 -12.90
CA SER A 76 -48.86 13.17 -12.91
C SER A 76 -50.10 13.78 -12.22
N PHE A 77 -49.93 14.75 -11.32
CA PHE A 77 -51.04 15.49 -10.71
C PHE A 77 -51.58 16.60 -11.62
N VAL A 78 -50.74 17.15 -12.51
CA VAL A 78 -51.14 18.19 -13.48
C VAL A 78 -51.91 17.60 -14.68
N HIS A 79 -51.87 16.27 -14.87
CA HIS A 79 -52.52 15.57 -15.97
C HIS A 79 -53.90 14.94 -15.66
N TYR A 80 -54.51 15.26 -14.51
CA TYR A 80 -55.87 14.85 -14.12
C TYR A 80 -56.86 16.02 -14.09
#